data_AF-A0A382ED79-F1
#
_entry.id   AF-A0A382ED79-F1
#
_cell.length_a   1.000
_cell.length_b   1.000
_cell.length_c   1.000
_cell.angle_alpha   90.00
_cell.angle_beta   90.00
_cell.angle_gamma   90.00
#
_symmetry.space_group_name_H-M   'P 1'
#
loop_
_entity.id
_entity.type
_entity.pdbx_description
1 polymer ?
#
loop_
_entity_poly.entity_id
_entity_poly.type
_entity_poly.pdbx_seq_one_letter_code
_entity_poly.pdbx_strand_id
1 'polypeptide(L)' 'MRFNKLFIFIISSLLFSGTEPDPSLVTIKGTITNHIGNSVNFILKDANYDTKVDENGEFEISFSLGSPNYLQFQHGVE' A
#
# COMPACT_ATOMS: atom_id res chain seq x y z
N MET A 1 -26.53 -10.68 40.46
CA MET A 1 -26.41 -9.44 39.65
C MET A 1 -24.97 -8.94 39.42
N ARG A 2 -23.93 -9.48 40.06
CA ARG A 2 -22.52 -9.01 39.87
C ARG A 2 -21.82 -9.58 38.62
N PHE A 3 -22.15 -10.81 38.22
CA PHE A 3 -21.54 -11.48 37.05
C PHE A 3 -21.91 -10.85 35.70
N ASN A 4 -23.15 -10.39 35.50
CA ASN A 4 -23.58 -9.81 34.22
C ASN A 4 -22.82 -8.51 33.87
N LYS A 5 -22.45 -7.70 34.87
CA LYS A 5 -21.68 -6.47 34.64
C LYS A 5 -20.24 -6.77 34.23
N LEU A 6 -19.63 -7.79 34.81
CA LEU A 6 -18.27 -8.23 34.46
C LEU A 6 -18.23 -8.78 33.02
N PHE A 7 -19.25 -9.54 32.63
CA PHE A 7 -19.34 -10.14 31.30
C PHE A 7 -19.52 -9.09 30.18
N ILE A 8 -20.33 -8.06 30.44
CA ILE A 8 -20.50 -6.91 29.52
C ILE A 8 -19.19 -6.15 29.35
N PHE A 9 -18.42 -5.97 30.42
CA PHE A 9 -17.14 -5.27 30.36
C PHE A 9 -16.10 -6.04 29.53
N ILE A 10 -16.05 -7.37 29.68
CA ILE A 10 -15.15 -8.23 28.91
C ILE A 10 -15.51 -8.21 27.42
N ILE A 11 -16.80 -8.35 27.07
CA ILE A 11 -17.26 -8.27 25.67
C ILE A 11 -16.96 -6.91 25.06
N SER A 12 -17.18 -5.82 25.80
CA SER A 12 -16.88 -4.47 25.33
C SER A 12 -15.39 -4.24 25.07
N SER A 13 -14.51 -4.85 25.87
CA SER A 13 -13.06 -4.75 25.65
C SER A 13 -12.57 -5.58 24.45
N LEU A 14 -13.22 -6.71 24.16
CA LEU A 14 -12.88 -7.56 23.02
C LEU A 14 -13.18 -6.86 21.68
N LEU A 15 -14.28 -6.11 21.61
CA LEU A 15 -14.70 -5.40 20.40
C LEU A 15 -13.80 -4.21 20.02
N PHE A 16 -13.01 -3.69 20.97
CA PHE A 16 -12.06 -2.60 20.73
C PHE A 16 -10.66 -3.06 20.35
N SER A 17 -10.39 -4.37 20.31
CA SER A 17 -9.06 -4.93 20.04
C SER A 17 -8.79 -5.16 18.53
N GLY A 18 -9.61 -4.60 17.65
CA GLY A 18 -9.38 -4.57 16.21
C GLY A 18 -8.34 -3.52 15.86
N THR A 19 -7.04 -3.81 16.06
CA THR A 19 -5.98 -3.04 15.44
C THR A 19 -6.01 -3.33 13.94
N GLU A 20 -6.35 -2.34 13.12
CA GLU A 20 -6.07 -2.41 11.68
C GLU A 20 -4.55 -2.63 11.52
N PRO A 21 -4.12 -3.53 10.62
CA PRO A 21 -2.70 -3.73 10.38
C PRO A 21 -2.10 -2.40 9.93
N ASP A 22 -1.06 -1.94 10.62
CA ASP A 22 -0.28 -0.76 10.22
C ASP A 22 0.22 -1.02 8.79
N PRO A 23 -0.27 -0.27 7.81
CA PRO A 23 -0.16 -0.74 6.44
C PRO A 23 1.29 -0.52 6.02
N SER A 24 1.94 -1.61 5.60
CA SER A 24 3.39 -1.64 5.43
C SER A 24 3.78 -0.70 4.29
N LEU A 25 4.41 0.43 4.64
CA LEU A 25 4.89 1.39 3.66
C LEU A 25 6.03 0.75 2.85
N VAL A 26 5.83 0.63 1.55
CA VAL A 26 6.82 0.12 0.60
C VAL A 26 7.30 1.27 -0.26
N THR A 27 8.62 1.38 -0.40
CA THR A 27 9.24 2.34 -1.32
C THR A 27 9.97 1.57 -2.43
N ILE A 28 9.65 1.90 -3.68
CA ILE A 28 10.32 1.36 -4.87
C ILE A 28 11.09 2.48 -5.53
N LYS A 29 12.38 2.23 -5.80
CA LYS A 29 13.25 3.12 -6.58
C LYS A 29 13.79 2.35 -7.78
N GLY A 30 13.96 3.04 -8.90
CA GLY A 30 14.53 2.45 -10.10
C GLY A 30 14.93 3.47 -11.14
N THR A 31 15.54 2.99 -12.21
CA THR A 31 16.02 3.82 -13.32
C THR A 31 15.55 3.23 -14.64
N ILE A 32 14.97 4.07 -15.50
CA ILE A 32 14.55 3.76 -16.86
C ILE A 32 15.63 4.24 -17.82
N THR A 33 16.39 3.29 -18.38
CA THR A 33 17.53 3.59 -19.26
C THR A 33 17.13 3.98 -20.69
N ASN A 34 15.91 3.63 -21.12
CA ASN A 34 15.38 3.97 -22.45
C ASN A 34 13.94 4.50 -22.32
N HIS A 35 13.80 5.70 -21.77
CA HIS A 35 12.48 6.24 -21.47
C HIS A 35 11.79 6.79 -22.73
N ILE A 36 10.64 6.21 -23.07
CA ILE A 36 9.76 6.66 -24.17
C ILE A 36 8.72 7.67 -23.63
N GLY A 37 8.39 7.57 -22.34
CA GLY A 37 7.49 8.47 -21.61
C GLY A 37 8.09 8.91 -20.27
N ASN A 38 7.41 9.85 -19.62
CA ASN A 38 7.85 10.47 -18.37
C ASN A 38 7.11 9.94 -17.13
N SER A 39 6.45 8.79 -17.24
CA SER A 39 5.70 8.18 -16.15
C SER A 39 5.87 6.67 -16.11
N VAL A 40 5.83 6.15 -14.89
CA VAL A 40 5.78 4.72 -14.59
C VAL A 40 4.55 4.46 -13.74
N ASN A 41 3.94 3.29 -13.93
CA ASN A 41 2.70 2.92 -13.29
C ASN A 41 2.84 1.57 -12.59
N PHE A 42 2.37 1.51 -11.36
CA PHE A 42 2.42 0.37 -10.46
C PHE A 42 0.99 -0.07 -10.16
N ILE A 43 0.58 -1.16 -10.81
CA ILE A 43 -0.79 -1.67 -10.74
C ILE A 43 -0.83 -2.83 -9.77
N LEU A 44 -1.67 -2.69 -8.75
CA LEU A 44 -2.09 -3.75 -7.84
C LEU A 44 -3.52 -4.17 -8.21
N LYS A 45 -4.00 -5.26 -7.59
CA LYS A 45 -5.35 -5.78 -7.83
C LYS A 45 -6.45 -4.73 -7.57
N ASP A 46 -6.30 -3.95 -6.51
CA ASP A 46 -7.34 -3.04 -6.01
C ASP A 46 -6.92 -1.55 -6.05
N ALA A 47 -5.70 -1.26 -6.50
CA ALA A 47 -5.14 0.09 -6.51
C ALA A 47 -4.14 0.29 -7.64
N ASN A 48 -3.98 1.54 -8.07
CA ASN A 48 -2.99 1.93 -9.04
C ASN A 48 -2.21 3.14 -8.54
N TYR A 49 -0.89 3.14 -8.75
CA TYR A 49 0.00 4.20 -8.31
C TYR A 49 0.95 4.60 -9.43
N ASP A 50 0.97 5.87 -9.80
CA ASP A 50 1.89 6.41 -10.79
C ASP A 50 2.90 7.37 -10.16
N THR A 51 4.08 7.43 -10.77
CA THR A 51 5.06 8.48 -10.49
C THR A 51 5.72 8.93 -11.78
N LYS A 52 6.31 10.13 -11.74
CA LYS A 52 7.07 10.66 -12.86
C LYS A 52 8.49 10.14 -12.83
N VAL A 53 9.02 9.95 -14.03
CA VAL A 53 10.44 9.71 -14.25
C VAL A 53 11.11 11.08 -14.41
N ASP A 54 12.24 11.28 -13.74
CA ASP A 54 13.01 12.52 -13.82
C ASP A 54 13.87 12.59 -15.10
N GLU A 55 14.64 13.67 -15.24
CA GLU A 55 15.53 13.90 -16.39
C GLU A 55 16.67 12.89 -16.52
N ASN A 56 17.03 12.20 -15.43
CA ASN A 56 18.06 11.17 -15.38
C ASN A 56 17.49 9.76 -15.60
N GLY A 57 16.16 9.64 -15.78
CA GLY A 57 15.49 8.36 -15.88
C GLY A 57 15.17 7.75 -14.52
N GLU A 58 15.40 8.43 -13.40
CA GLU A 58 15.15 7.90 -12.06
C GLU A 58 13.70 8.11 -11.64
N PHE A 59 13.19 7.17 -10.85
CA PHE A 59 11.88 7.29 -10.21
C PHE A 59 11.91 6.75 -8.79
N GLU A 60 11.04 7.31 -7.97
CA GLU A 60 10.76 6.87 -6.60
C GLU A 60 9.26 6.94 -6.35
N ILE A 61 8.70 5.89 -5.76
CA ILE A 61 7.30 5.84 -5.35
C ILE A 61 7.17 5.13 -4.01
N SER A 62 6.28 5.65 -3.17
CA SER A 62 5.93 5.02 -1.89
C SER A 62 4.43 4.81 -1.82
N PHE A 63 4.02 3.60 -1.46
CA PHE A 63 2.61 3.25 -1.26
C PHE A 63 2.47 2.20 -0.16
N SER A 64 1.26 2.10 0.36
CA SER A 64 0.99 1.23 1.49
C SER A 64 0.48 -0.13 1.02
N LEU A 65 1.12 -1.20 1.50
CA LEU A 65 0.74 -2.57 1.18
C LEU A 65 -0.05 -3.17 2.35
N GLY A 66 -1.36 -3.32 2.18
CA GLY A 66 -2.22 -3.95 3.19
C GLY A 66 -2.08 -5.48 3.26
N SER A 67 -1.65 -6.12 2.17
CA SER A 67 -1.36 -7.56 2.12
C SER A 67 -0.34 -7.86 1.01
N PRO A 68 0.43 -8.97 1.08
CA PRO A 68 1.30 -9.38 -0.01
C PRO A 68 0.48 -9.61 -1.28
N ASN A 69 0.76 -8.82 -2.31
CA ASN A 69 0.10 -8.88 -3.61
C ASN A 69 1.15 -8.84 -4.72
N TYR A 70 0.84 -9.48 -5.85
CA TYR A 70 1.61 -9.28 -7.07
C TYR A 70 1.43 -7.85 -7.57
N LEU A 71 2.52 -7.25 -8.00
CA LEU A 71 2.58 -5.91 -8.55
C LEU A 71 2.93 -6.00 -10.03
N GLN A 72 2.17 -5.31 -10.86
CA GLN A 72 2.49 -5.13 -12.28
C GLN A 72 3.16 -3.76 -12.46
N PHE A 73 4.23 -3.76 -13.25
CA PHE A 73 4.96 -2.55 -13.62
C PHE A 73 4.69 -2.23 -15.10
N GLN A 74 4.33 -0.99 -15.38
CA GLN A 74 4.16 -0.46 -16.73
C GLN A 74 4.94 0.83 -16.90
N HIS A 75 5.50 1.00 -18.10
CA HIS A 75 6.30 2.15 -18.49
C HIS A 75 5.84 2.60 -19.88
N GLY A 76 5.44 3.87 -20.02
CA GLY A 76 5.00 4.44 -21.29
C GLY A 76 3.59 4.01 -21.73
N VAL A 77 3.28 4.30 -23.00
CA VAL A 77 2.01 3.94 -23.65
C VAL A 77 2.25 2.64 -24.44
N GLU A 78 1.35 1.65 -24.31
CA GLU A 78 1.35 0.47 -25.21
C GLU A 78 1.15 0.86 -26.67
#